data_AF-D4KVM2-F1
#
_entry.id   AF-D4KVM2-F1
#
_cell.length_a   1.000
_cell.length_b   1.000
_cell.length_c   1.000
_cell.angle_alpha   90.00
_cell.angle_beta   90.00
_cell.angle_gamma   90.00
#
_symmetry.space_group_name_H-M   'P 1'
#
loop_
_entity.id
_entity.type
_entity.pdbx_description
1 polymer ?
#
loop_
_entity_poly.entity_id
_entity_poly.type
_entity_poly.pdbx_seq_one_letter_code
_entity_poly.pdbx_strand_id
1 'polypeptide(L)' 'MEMPVSYSFYSKVLYGKLREDVREILSTLCKYKDVDIITNAVFVDYVHQIVVLPPKLSISNFKGYLKGKSTLMIYDKCR' A
#
# COMPACT_ATOMS: atom_id res chain seq x y z
N MET A 1 -12.86 -1.02 -6.92
CA MET A 1 -12.88 0.39 -6.48
C MET A 1 -11.47 0.94 -6.52
N GLU A 2 -11.28 2.15 -7.03
CA GLU A 2 -9.96 2.80 -7.09
C GLU A 2 -9.62 3.42 -5.73
N MET A 3 -8.45 3.09 -5.20
CA MET A 3 -7.98 3.58 -3.91
C MET A 3 -6.61 4.22 -4.07
N PRO A 4 -6.55 5.55 -4.31
CA PRO A 4 -5.30 6.27 -4.24
C PRO A 4 -4.85 6.39 -2.77
N VAL A 5 -3.66 5.88 -2.48
CA VAL A 5 -2.98 6.05 -1.19
C VAL A 5 -1.73 6.88 -1.43
N SER A 6 -1.75 8.12 -0.94
CA SER A 6 -0.60 9.02 -1.02
C SER A 6 0.40 8.69 0.08
N TYR A 7 1.67 8.55 -0.31
CA TYR A 7 2.79 8.37 0.60
C TYR A 7 3.71 9.58 0.47
N SER A 8 4.10 10.19 1.59
CA SER A 8 5.10 11.26 1.59
C SER A 8 6.47 10.65 1.89
N PHE A 9 7.27 10.41 0.86
CA PHE A 9 8.64 9.95 0.99
C PHE A 9 9.59 11.14 0.91
N TYR A 10 10.43 11.34 1.93
CA TYR A 10 11.31 12.50 2.04
C TYR A 10 12.48 12.53 1.03
N SER A 11 12.73 11.45 0.27
CA SER A 11 13.77 11.45 -0.76
C SER A 11 13.40 10.65 -2.01
N LYS A 12 13.54 11.28 -3.19
CA LYS A 12 13.35 10.65 -4.50
C LYS A 12 14.37 9.54 -4.80
N VAL A 13 15.51 9.53 -4.09
CA VAL A 13 16.63 8.60 -4.32
C VAL A 13 16.37 7.20 -3.74
N LEU A 14 15.63 7.11 -2.63
CA LEU A 14 15.27 5.81 -2.01
C LEU A 14 14.19 5.07 -2.82
N TYR A 15 13.48 5.77 -3.70
CA TYR A 15 12.29 5.26 -4.38
C TYR A 15 12.54 4.00 -5.22
N GLY A 16 13.70 3.88 -5.87
CA GLY A 16 13.98 2.74 -6.76
C GLY A 16 13.92 1.38 -6.05
N LYS A 17 14.62 1.26 -4.92
CA LYS A 17 14.60 0.03 -4.08
C LYS A 17 13.28 -0.08 -3.31
N LEU A 18 12.82 1.04 -2.76
CA LEU A 18 11.61 1.08 -1.94
C LEU A 18 10.34 0.74 -2.73
N ARG A 19 10.32 0.96 -4.06
CA ARG A 19 9.15 0.68 -4.90
C ARG A 19 8.76 -0.80 -4.87
N GLU A 20 9.74 -1.69 -4.92
CA GLU A 20 9.49 -3.13 -4.87
C GLU A 20 9.08 -3.55 -3.45
N ASP A 21 9.76 -3.04 -2.43
CA ASP A 21 9.38 -3.27 -1.01
C ASP A 21 7.94 -2.78 -0.74
N VAL A 22 7.56 -1.59 -1.21
CA VAL A 22 6.20 -1.04 -1.07
C VAL A 22 5.18 -1.94 -1.75
N ARG A 23 5.48 -2.43 -2.96
CA ARG A 23 4.59 -3.34 -3.68
C ARG A 23 4.39 -4.65 -2.91
N GLU A 24 5.47 -5.20 -2.37
CA GLU A 24 5.45 -6.45 -1.59
C GLU A 24 4.70 -6.28 -0.27
N ILE A 25 4.96 -5.18 0.46
CA ILE A 25 4.27 -4.82 1.70
C ILE A 25 2.77 -4.70 1.45
N LEU A 26 2.37 -3.95 0.41
CA LEU A 26 0.96 -3.77 0.07
C LEU A 26 0.29 -5.09 -0.34
N SER A 27 0.98 -5.92 -1.13
CA SER A 27 0.48 -7.24 -1.51
C SER A 27 0.25 -8.12 -0.28
N THR A 28 1.21 -8.13 0.64
CA THR A 28 1.14 -8.90 1.89
C THR A 28 -0.01 -8.42 2.79
N LEU A 29 -0.17 -7.11 2.95
CA LEU A 29 -1.26 -6.53 3.75
C LEU A 29 -2.65 -6.83 3.18
N CYS A 30 -2.79 -6.88 1.85
CA CYS A 30 -4.06 -7.27 1.22
C CYS A 30 -4.36 -8.74 1.44
N LYS A 31 -3.35 -9.63 1.30
CA LYS A 31 -3.49 -11.06 1.60
C LYS A 31 -3.94 -11.32 3.04
N TYR A 32 -3.41 -10.58 4.01
CA TYR A 32 -3.83 -10.70 5.42
C TYR A 32 -5.29 -10.31 5.70
N LYS A 33 -5.95 -9.65 4.76
CA LYS A 33 -7.35 -9.23 4.88
C LYS A 33 -8.26 -9.94 3.90
N ASP A 34 -7.78 -10.98 3.23
CA ASP A 34 -8.51 -11.71 2.18
C ASP A 34 -9.03 -10.75 1.10
N VAL A 35 -8.17 -9.80 0.70
CA VAL A 35 -8.47 -8.79 -0.32
C VAL A 35 -7.72 -9.13 -1.60
N ASP A 36 -8.47 -9.37 -2.67
CA ASP A 36 -7.89 -9.62 -3.98
C ASP A 36 -7.45 -8.32 -4.65
N ILE A 37 -6.25 -8.34 -5.23
CA ILE A 37 -5.69 -7.20 -5.96
C ILE A 37 -5.91 -7.43 -7.45
N ILE A 38 -6.62 -6.52 -8.10
CA ILE A 38 -6.79 -6.51 -9.56
C ILE A 38 -5.61 -5.78 -10.20
N THR A 39 -5.29 -4.59 -9.69
CA THR A 39 -4.21 -3.75 -10.20
C THR A 39 -3.50 -3.04 -9.06
N ASN A 40 -2.17 -2.97 -9.11
CA ASN A 40 -1.36 -2.16 -8.20
C ASN A 40 -0.25 -1.45 -8.96
N ALA A 41 -0.25 -0.11 -8.93
CA ALA A 41 0.76 0.73 -9.55
C ALA A 41 1.34 1.69 -8.51
N VAL A 42 2.65 1.57 -8.28
CA VAL A 42 3.40 2.42 -7.35
C VAL A 42 4.08 3.53 -8.15
N PHE A 43 3.73 4.79 -7.84
CA PHE A 43 4.32 6.03 -8.35
C PHE A 43 5.11 6.76 -7.25
N VAL A 44 5.95 7.71 -7.66
CA VAL A 44 6.90 8.42 -6.77
C VAL A 44 6.20 9.03 -5.56
N ASP A 45 5.02 9.61 -5.78
CA ASP A 45 4.31 10.38 -4.76
C ASP A 45 3.03 9.68 -4.24
N TYR A 46 2.60 8.59 -4.89
CA TYR A 46 1.36 7.89 -4.53
C TYR A 46 1.29 6.47 -5.10
N VAL A 47 0.40 5.66 -4.54
CA VAL A 47 0.05 4.32 -5.06
C VAL A 47 -1.37 4.33 -5.57
N HIS A 48 -1.57 3.80 -6.76
CA HIS A 48 -2.88 3.52 -7.34
C HIS A 48 -3.19 2.03 -7.24
N GLN A 49 -4.22 1.68 -6.46
CA GLN A 49 -4.59 0.28 -6.24
C GLN A 49 -6.07 0.04 -6.52
N ILE A 50 -6.37 -1.03 -7.23
CA ILE A 50 -7.71 -1.54 -7.48
C ILE A 50 -7.82 -2.89 -6.79
N VAL A 51 -8.75 -2.99 -5.84
CA VAL A 51 -8.97 -4.18 -5.03
C VAL A 51 -10.43 -4.61 -4.99
N VAL A 52 -10.64 -5.89 -4.71
CA VAL A 52 -11.94 -6.50 -4.37
C VAL A 52 -11.97 -6.71 -2.86
N LEU A 53 -12.86 -5.97 -2.19
CA LEU A 53 -13.02 -6.08 -0.74
C LEU A 53 -14.09 -7.12 -0.41
N PRO A 54 -13.87 -7.96 0.62
CA PRO A 54 -14.92 -8.81 1.14
C PRO A 54 -16.04 -7.95 1.76
N PRO A 55 -17.31 -8.36 1.66
CA PRO A 55 -18.46 -7.54 2.08
C PRO A 55 -18.49 -7.20 3.58
N LYS A 56 -17.74 -7.95 4.40
CA LYS A 56 -17.62 -7.71 5.85
C LYS A 56 -16.62 -6.60 6.19
N LEU A 57 -15.79 -6.17 5.24
CA LEU A 57 -14.70 -5.24 5.47
C LEU A 57 -15.09 -3.82 5.01
N SER A 58 -15.10 -2.89 5.96
CA SER A 58 -15.33 -1.48 5.66
C SER A 58 -14.17 -0.87 4.87
N ILE A 59 -14.52 -0.11 3.85
CA ILE A 59 -13.59 0.63 2.98
C ILE A 59 -12.69 1.58 3.79
N SER A 60 -13.29 2.37 4.68
CA SER A 60 -12.55 3.36 5.48
C SER A 60 -11.56 2.68 6.42
N ASN A 61 -11.98 1.57 7.05
CA ASN A 61 -11.14 0.77 7.93
C ASN A 61 -9.99 0.13 7.16
N PHE A 62 -10.25 -0.42 5.96
CA PHE A 62 -9.20 -1.01 5.14
C PHE A 62 -8.19 0.03 4.65
N LYS A 63 -8.65 1.21 4.21
CA LYS A 63 -7.77 2.31 3.82
C LYS A 63 -6.87 2.75 4.98
N GLY A 64 -7.44 2.91 6.18
CA GLY A 64 -6.70 3.27 7.39
C GLY A 64 -5.69 2.20 7.79
N TYR A 65 -6.09 0.93 7.73
CA TYR A 65 -5.21 -0.22 7.97
C TYR A 65 -4.02 -0.26 7.01
N LEU A 66 -4.27 -0.15 5.70
CA LEU A 66 -3.24 -0.14 4.68
C LEU A 66 -2.25 1.00 4.95
N LYS A 67 -2.73 2.24 5.12
CA LYS A 67 -1.86 3.39 5.36
C LYS A 67 -1.05 3.23 6.66
N GLY A 68 -1.68 2.83 7.76
CA GLY A 68 -1.00 2.70 9.05
C GLY A 68 0.09 1.63 9.04
N LYS A 69 -0.23 0.41 8.56
CA LYS A 69 0.71 -0.71 8.57
C LYS A 69 1.80 -0.59 7.52
N SER A 70 1.48 -0.12 6.31
CA SER A 70 2.49 0.08 5.27
C SER A 70 3.51 1.13 5.68
N THR A 71 3.10 2.28 6.23
CA THR A 71 4.05 3.30 6.71
C THR A 71 5.03 2.72 7.74
N LEU A 72 4.55 1.89 8.68
CA LEU A 72 5.41 1.26 9.67
C LEU A 72 6.43 0.31 9.03
N MET A 73 6.00 -0.55 8.12
CA MET A 73 6.88 -1.52 7.45
C MET A 73 7.86 -0.85 6.50
N ILE A 74 7.45 0.22 5.82
CA ILE A 74 8.32 0.99 4.95
C ILE A 74 9.36 1.77 5.76
N TYR A 75 8.98 2.31 6.93
CA TYR A 75 9.92 2.97 7.84
C TYR A 75 11.02 2.01 8.32
N ASP A 76 10.65 0.76 8.62
CA ASP A 76 11.60 -0.29 9.01
C ASP A 76 12.61 -0.63 7.90
N LYS A 77 12.17 -0.62 6.64
CA LYS A 77 13.03 -0.82 5.45
C LYS A 77 13.98 0.35 5.16
N CYS A 78 13.67 1.54 5.67
CA CYS A 78 14.49 2.75 5.51
C CYS A 78 15.54 2.92 6.63
N ARG A 79 15.53 2.05 7.64
CA ARG A 79 16.54 2.01 8.70
C ARG A 79 17.78 1.25 8.25
#